data_AF-A0A3N5P8Q8-F1
#
_entry.id   AF-A0A3N5P8Q8-F1
#
_cell.length_a   1.000
_cell.length_b   1.000
_cell.length_c   1.000
_cell.angle_alpha   90.00
_cell.angle_beta   90.00
_cell.angle_gamma   90.00
#
_symmetry.space_group_name_H-M   'P 1'
#
loop_
_entity.id
_entity.type
_entity.pdbx_description
1 polymer ?
#
loop_
_entity_poly.entity_id
_entity_poly.type
_entity_poly.pdbx_seq_one_letter_code
_entity_poly.pdbx_strand_id
1 'polypeptide(L)'
;MERDRLGTVWAGLGLIGLGIAFVVAQWIGWDRIWPLFPVLGGIGFLAWYALTGFKDEGLVFVGIMALLVGLFFFGFTLGFWEWGQMGDLWPVFPLIGGVAFLALFFAERTRDVGTLGVGCAALIVGVVGLAFTYGLVGSDIWRFWPLLLILMGVLSLVGGLLRTSRRK
;
A
#
# COMPACT_ATOMS: atom_id res chain seq x y z
N MET A 1 -4.52 -31.26 -18.28
CA MET A 1 -3.26 -31.35 -19.05
C MET A 1 -2.58 -30.00 -19.23
N GLU A 2 -3.18 -29.02 -19.90
CA GLU A 2 -2.50 -27.72 -20.14
C GLU A 2 -2.38 -26.84 -18.88
N ARG A 3 -3.41 -26.85 -18.02
CA ARG A 3 -3.40 -26.18 -16.71
C ARG A 3 -2.34 -26.76 -15.75
N ASP A 4 -2.08 -28.06 -15.84
CA ASP A 4 -1.10 -28.75 -14.99
C ASP A 4 0.34 -28.41 -15.41
N ARG A 5 0.60 -28.33 -16.73
CA ARG A 5 1.90 -27.87 -17.26
C ARG A 5 2.21 -26.43 -16.85
N LEU A 6 1.23 -25.53 -16.95
CA LEU A 6 1.40 -24.14 -16.52
C LEU A 6 1.71 -24.06 -15.01
N GLY A 7 1.02 -24.84 -14.19
CA GLY A 7 1.30 -24.92 -12.75
C GLY A 7 2.74 -25.37 -12.45
N THR A 8 3.23 -26.40 -13.15
CA THR A 8 4.61 -26.87 -12.99
C THR A 8 5.65 -25.84 -13.44
N VAL A 9 5.39 -25.11 -14.53
CA VAL A 9 6.28 -24.04 -15.01
C VAL A 9 6.35 -22.90 -13.98
N TRP A 10 5.21 -22.45 -13.45
CA TRP A 10 5.17 -21.41 -12.42
C TRP A 10 5.86 -21.84 -11.12
N ALA A 11 5.65 -23.08 -10.70
CA ALA A 11 6.34 -23.64 -9.53
C ALA A 11 7.86 -23.68 -9.76
N GLY A 12 8.31 -24.11 -10.95
CA GLY A 12 9.73 -24.13 -11.32
C GLY A 12 10.36 -22.74 -11.33
N LEU A 13 9.70 -21.76 -11.94
CA LEU A 13 10.15 -20.36 -11.94
C LEU A 13 10.22 -19.79 -10.51
N GLY A 14 9.22 -20.10 -9.67
CA GLY A 14 9.22 -19.71 -8.27
C GLY A 14 10.41 -20.29 -7.49
N LEU A 15 10.71 -21.58 -7.68
CA LEU A 15 11.85 -22.23 -7.06
C LEU A 15 13.20 -21.66 -7.54
N ILE A 16 13.33 -21.35 -8.83
CA ILE A 16 14.54 -20.70 -9.36
C ILE A 16 14.71 -19.32 -8.73
N GLY A 17 13.65 -18.51 -8.70
CA GLY A 17 13.69 -17.18 -8.07
C GLY A 17 14.07 -17.24 -6.58
N LEU A 18 13.50 -18.20 -5.85
CA LEU A 18 13.79 -18.42 -4.44
C LEU A 18 15.23 -18.93 -4.22
N GLY A 19 15.73 -19.81 -5.09
CA GLY A 19 17.12 -20.25 -5.09
C GLY A 19 18.10 -19.12 -5.35
N ILE A 20 17.84 -18.26 -6.35
CA ILE A 20 18.64 -17.06 -6.62
C ILE A 20 18.63 -16.14 -5.39
N ALA A 21 17.47 -15.90 -4.79
CA ALA A 21 17.36 -15.07 -3.59
C ALA A 21 18.22 -15.62 -2.44
N PHE A 22 18.21 -16.94 -2.20
CA PHE A 22 19.07 -17.56 -1.19
C PHE A 22 20.55 -17.47 -1.53
N VAL A 23 20.94 -17.69 -2.78
CA VAL A 23 22.34 -17.53 -3.19
C VAL A 23 22.80 -16.11 -2.95
N VAL A 24 22.05 -15.10 -3.38
CA VAL A 24 22.41 -13.69 -3.18
C VAL A 24 22.45 -13.35 -1.67
N ALA A 25 21.52 -13.90 -0.89
CA ALA A 25 21.47 -13.71 0.56
C ALA A 25 22.72 -14.26 1.29
N GLN A 26 23.34 -15.34 0.80
CA GLN A 26 24.58 -15.86 1.38
C GLN A 26 25.74 -14.85 1.30
N TRP A 27 25.72 -13.95 0.32
CA TRP A 27 26.81 -13.00 0.08
C TRP A 27 26.56 -11.65 0.74
N ILE A 28 25.31 -11.17 0.72
CA ILE A 28 24.95 -9.80 1.12
C ILE A 28 24.26 -9.77 2.49
N GLY A 29 23.78 -10.91 3.00
CA GLY A 29 23.04 -11.01 4.25
C GLY A 29 21.53 -10.87 4.06
N TRP A 30 20.76 -11.70 4.78
CA TRP A 30 19.30 -11.70 4.70
C TRP A 30 18.68 -10.41 5.25
N ASP A 31 19.36 -9.79 6.22
CA ASP A 31 19.03 -8.49 6.81
C ASP A 31 18.89 -7.39 5.76
N ARG A 32 19.61 -7.50 4.63
CA ARG A 32 19.60 -6.49 3.57
C ARG A 32 18.55 -6.71 2.48
N ILE A 33 18.26 -7.98 2.19
CA ILE A 33 17.53 -8.37 0.97
C ILE A 33 16.06 -8.67 1.22
N TRP A 34 15.67 -8.99 2.46
CA TRP A 34 14.28 -9.38 2.73
C TRP A 34 13.21 -8.38 2.27
N PRO A 35 13.41 -7.03 2.20
CA PRO A 35 12.40 -6.13 1.67
C PRO A 35 12.10 -6.35 0.17
N LEU A 36 12.94 -7.12 -0.53
CA LEU A 36 12.71 -7.53 -1.91
C LEU A 36 11.45 -8.39 -2.05
N PHE A 37 11.10 -9.21 -1.05
CA PHE A 37 9.90 -10.07 -1.11
C PHE A 37 8.61 -9.25 -1.26
N PRO A 38 8.31 -8.27 -0.37
CA PRO A 38 7.13 -7.43 -0.55
C PRO A 38 7.19 -6.57 -1.81
N VAL A 39 8.37 -6.10 -2.24
CA VAL A 39 8.51 -5.38 -3.53
C VAL A 39 8.14 -6.25 -4.72
N LEU A 40 8.73 -7.45 -4.83
CA LEU A 40 8.45 -8.37 -5.93
C LEU A 40 7.01 -8.90 -5.89
N GLY A 41 6.48 -9.17 -4.69
CA GLY A 41 5.08 -9.51 -4.50
C GLY A 41 4.16 -8.39 -4.98
N GLY A 42 4.46 -7.15 -4.60
CA GLY A 42 3.72 -5.96 -5.05
C GLY A 42 3.72 -5.79 -6.56
N ILE A 43 4.91 -5.88 -7.19
CA ILE A 43 5.06 -5.86 -8.65
C ILE A 43 4.27 -7.01 -9.28
N GLY A 44 4.32 -8.21 -8.71
CA GLY A 44 3.58 -9.38 -9.18
C GLY A 44 2.06 -9.16 -9.20
N PHE A 45 1.50 -8.61 -8.12
CA PHE A 45 0.07 -8.27 -8.06
C PHE A 45 -0.32 -7.19 -9.09
N LEU A 46 0.50 -6.14 -9.24
CA LEU A 46 0.25 -5.08 -10.22
C LEU A 46 0.38 -5.58 -11.67
N ALA A 47 1.37 -6.44 -11.94
CA ALA A 47 1.54 -7.09 -13.23
C ALA A 47 0.33 -8.00 -13.53
N TRP A 48 -0.13 -8.78 -12.54
CA TRP A 48 -1.32 -9.62 -12.68
C TRP A 48 -2.58 -8.80 -12.96
N TYR A 49 -2.75 -7.66 -12.28
CA TYR A 49 -3.83 -6.71 -12.56
C TYR A 49 -3.80 -6.21 -14.00
N ALA A 50 -2.63 -5.81 -14.51
CA ALA A 50 -2.47 -5.36 -15.89
C ALA A 50 -2.71 -6.48 -16.90
N LEU A 51 -2.12 -7.67 -16.68
CA LEU A 51 -2.21 -8.83 -17.59
C LEU A 51 -3.63 -9.41 -17.68
N THR A 52 -4.42 -9.28 -16.61
CA THR A 52 -5.83 -9.69 -16.61
C THR A 52 -6.78 -8.65 -17.22
N GLY A 53 -6.24 -7.53 -17.73
CA GLY A 53 -7.00 -6.47 -18.37
C GLY A 53 -7.75 -5.58 -17.38
N PHE A 54 -7.13 -5.30 -16.22
CA PHE A 54 -7.65 -4.36 -15.21
C PHE A 54 -9.00 -4.79 -14.59
N LYS A 55 -9.19 -6.09 -14.38
CA LYS A 55 -10.48 -6.66 -13.94
C LYS A 55 -10.64 -6.82 -12.44
N ASP A 56 -9.55 -7.00 -11.70
CA ASP A 56 -9.57 -7.25 -10.26
C ASP A 56 -8.88 -6.09 -9.54
N GLU A 57 -9.69 -5.10 -9.15
CA GLU A 57 -9.18 -3.85 -8.59
C GLU A 57 -8.47 -4.05 -7.24
N GLY A 58 -8.84 -5.10 -6.49
CA GLY A 58 -8.23 -5.44 -5.21
C GLY A 58 -6.74 -5.74 -5.31
N LEU A 59 -6.28 -6.24 -6.47
CA LEU A 59 -4.86 -6.47 -6.74
C LEU A 59 -4.04 -5.17 -6.74
N VAL A 60 -4.66 -4.04 -7.11
CA VAL A 60 -3.99 -2.72 -7.06
C VAL A 60 -3.72 -2.34 -5.62
N PHE A 61 -4.70 -2.51 -4.74
CA PHE A 61 -4.53 -2.21 -3.32
C PHE A 61 -3.39 -3.05 -2.72
N VAL A 62 -3.46 -4.37 -2.87
CA VAL A 62 -2.44 -5.29 -2.33
C VAL A 62 -1.07 -5.02 -2.97
N GLY A 63 -1.05 -4.76 -4.27
CA GLY A 63 0.16 -4.48 -5.03
C GLY A 63 0.88 -3.20 -4.56
N ILE A 64 0.14 -2.09 -4.44
CA ILE A 64 0.68 -0.81 -3.95
C ILE A 64 1.10 -0.91 -2.49
N MET A 65 0.30 -1.54 -1.63
CA MET A 65 0.65 -1.78 -0.22
C MET A 65 1.98 -2.53 -0.12
N ALA A 66 2.09 -3.70 -0.75
CA ALA A 66 3.29 -4.53 -0.67
C ALA A 66 4.52 -3.83 -1.26
N LEU A 67 4.35 -3.15 -2.40
CA LEU A 67 5.43 -2.40 -3.05
C LEU A 67 5.96 -1.29 -2.14
N LEU A 68 5.08 -0.42 -1.65
CA LEU A 68 5.49 0.73 -0.84
C LEU A 68 6.02 0.32 0.53
N VAL A 69 5.44 -0.71 1.17
CA VAL A 69 5.99 -1.28 2.41
C VAL A 69 7.39 -1.82 2.18
N GLY A 70 7.61 -2.58 1.10
CA GLY A 70 8.94 -3.10 0.76
C GLY A 70 9.95 -1.99 0.50
N LEU A 71 9.57 -0.96 -0.27
CA LEU A 71 10.42 0.22 -0.52
C LEU A 71 10.73 1.00 0.77
N PHE A 72 9.77 1.12 1.68
CA PHE A 72 10.00 1.76 2.98
C PHE A 72 11.00 0.96 3.83
N PHE A 73 10.86 -0.37 3.91
CA PHE A 73 11.81 -1.20 4.63
C PHE A 73 13.21 -1.21 4.01
N PHE A 74 13.33 -1.06 2.69
CA PHE A 74 14.63 -0.85 2.05
C PHE A 74 15.38 0.36 2.59
N GLY A 75 14.67 1.40 3.04
CA GLY A 75 15.32 2.55 3.67
C GLY A 75 16.11 2.19 4.92
N PHE A 76 15.60 1.27 5.74
CA PHE A 76 16.30 0.77 6.93
C PHE A 76 17.44 -0.19 6.56
N THR A 77 17.19 -1.09 5.61
CA THR A 77 18.18 -2.12 5.26
C THR A 77 19.38 -1.56 4.47
N LEU A 78 19.19 -0.45 3.75
CA LEU A 78 20.25 0.29 3.07
C LEU A 78 20.95 1.32 3.97
N GLY A 79 20.46 1.53 5.20
CA GLY A 79 21.06 2.44 6.18
C GLY A 79 20.70 3.92 5.99
N PHE A 80 19.63 4.25 5.28
CA PHE A 80 19.09 5.62 5.26
C PHE A 80 18.44 5.99 6.59
N TRP A 81 17.87 5.01 7.28
CA TRP A 81 17.30 5.14 8.62
C TRP A 81 17.82 4.08 9.56
N GLU A 82 17.93 4.43 10.83
CA GLU A 82 18.24 3.50 11.90
C GLU A 82 16.96 2.78 12.35
N TRP A 83 17.07 1.49 12.70
CA TRP A 83 15.92 0.71 13.20
C TRP A 83 15.25 1.32 14.44
N GLY A 84 16.00 2.09 15.24
CA GLY A 84 15.44 2.84 16.38
C GLY A 84 14.44 3.93 15.98
N GLN A 85 14.59 4.50 14.77
CA GLN A 85 13.70 5.55 14.23
C GLN A 85 12.37 4.99 13.70
N MET A 86 12.18 3.67 13.71
CA MET A 86 10.95 3.04 13.26
C MET A 86 9.73 3.51 14.07
N GLY A 87 9.93 3.77 15.36
CA GLY A 87 8.89 4.33 16.23
C GLY A 87 8.45 5.72 15.78
N ASP A 88 9.38 6.55 15.30
CA ASP A 88 9.10 7.91 14.82
C ASP A 88 8.44 7.90 13.44
N LEU A 89 8.85 6.97 12.58
CA LEU A 89 8.36 6.83 11.21
C LEU A 89 7.05 6.04 11.09
N TRP A 90 6.41 5.66 12.20
CA TRP A 90 5.11 4.97 12.19
C TRP A 90 4.02 5.64 11.31
N PRO A 91 3.93 6.98 11.16
CA PRO A 91 2.89 7.60 10.35
C PRO A 91 3.04 7.32 8.85
N VAL A 92 4.18 6.77 8.42
CA VAL A 92 4.38 6.29 7.05
C VAL A 92 3.42 5.13 6.73
N PHE A 93 3.02 4.30 7.70
CA PHE A 93 2.09 3.19 7.44
C PHE A 93 0.68 3.65 7.04
N PRO A 94 0.01 4.57 7.78
CA PRO A 94 -1.21 5.22 7.29
C PRO A 94 -1.04 5.91 5.94
N LEU A 95 0.11 6.56 5.68
CA LEU A 95 0.40 7.18 4.38
C LEU A 95 0.41 6.14 3.25
N ILE A 96 1.10 5.02 3.43
CA ILE A 96 1.13 3.91 2.47
C ILE A 96 -0.29 3.38 2.24
N GLY A 97 -1.05 3.14 3.32
CA GLY A 97 -2.45 2.73 3.25
C GLY A 97 -3.31 3.72 2.47
N GLY A 98 -3.13 5.02 2.72
CA GLY A 98 -3.81 6.10 2.02
C GLY A 98 -3.54 6.09 0.53
N VAL A 99 -2.28 5.96 0.12
CA VAL A 99 -1.90 5.85 -1.31
C VAL A 99 -2.50 4.59 -1.93
N ALA A 100 -2.49 3.46 -1.24
CA ALA A 100 -3.09 2.22 -1.73
C ALA A 100 -4.61 2.32 -1.91
N PHE A 101 -5.32 2.95 -0.96
CA PHE A 101 -6.76 3.20 -1.10
C PHE A 101 -7.07 4.19 -2.21
N LEU A 102 -6.27 5.24 -2.41
CA LEU A 102 -6.44 6.13 -3.56
C LEU A 102 -6.22 5.39 -4.88
N ALA A 103 -5.19 4.55 -4.97
CA ALA A 103 -4.94 3.75 -6.15
C ALA A 103 -6.10 2.77 -6.44
N LEU A 104 -6.65 2.14 -5.40
CA LEU A 104 -7.85 1.31 -5.49
C LEU A 104 -9.06 2.10 -6.01
N PHE A 105 -9.30 3.30 -5.47
CA PHE A 105 -10.39 4.15 -5.91
C PHE A 105 -10.32 4.49 -7.41
N PHE A 106 -9.12 4.74 -7.93
CA PHE A 106 -8.91 4.96 -9.36
C PHE A 106 -9.07 3.67 -10.17
N ALA A 107 -8.59 2.53 -9.67
CA ALA A 107 -8.76 1.22 -10.29
C ALA A 107 -10.25 0.86 -10.43
N GLU A 108 -11.06 1.15 -9.41
CA GLU A 108 -12.53 1.00 -9.37
C GLU A 108 -13.27 2.00 -10.27
N ARG A 109 -12.55 2.84 -11.02
CA ARG A 109 -13.10 3.87 -11.91
C ARG A 109 -14.01 4.85 -11.16
N THR A 110 -13.59 5.26 -9.96
CA THR A 110 -14.30 6.25 -9.12
C THR A 110 -15.70 5.82 -8.66
N ARG A 111 -15.96 4.51 -8.62
CA ARG A 111 -17.27 3.96 -8.24
C ARG A 111 -17.55 3.96 -6.75
N ASP A 112 -16.51 3.88 -5.92
CA ASP A 112 -16.66 3.85 -4.46
C ASP A 112 -16.02 5.06 -3.77
N VAL A 113 -16.84 6.08 -3.52
CA VAL A 113 -16.43 7.28 -2.79
C VAL A 113 -16.04 6.95 -1.33
N GLY A 114 -16.50 5.83 -0.78
CA GLY A 114 -16.08 5.34 0.53
C GLY A 114 -14.58 5.02 0.56
N THR A 115 -14.07 4.37 -0.49
CA THR A 115 -12.64 4.06 -0.68
C THR A 115 -11.80 5.34 -0.74
N LEU A 116 -12.28 6.37 -1.46
CA LEU A 116 -11.65 7.69 -1.50
C LEU A 116 -11.59 8.34 -0.11
N GLY A 117 -12.68 8.25 0.66
CA GLY A 117 -12.72 8.75 2.02
C GLY A 117 -11.66 8.10 2.90
N VAL A 118 -11.64 6.78 2.97
CA VAL A 118 -10.66 6.05 3.77
C VAL A 118 -9.23 6.41 3.35
N GLY A 119 -8.97 6.51 2.04
CA GLY A 119 -7.67 6.93 1.51
C GLY A 119 -7.26 8.33 1.95
N CYS A 120 -8.14 9.32 1.78
CA CYS A 120 -7.90 10.70 2.22
C CYS A 120 -7.68 10.81 3.73
N ALA A 121 -8.49 10.12 4.54
CA ALA A 121 -8.32 10.12 5.98
C ALA A 121 -6.95 9.52 6.38
N ALA A 122 -6.57 8.39 5.80
CA ALA A 122 -5.29 7.74 6.07
C ALA A 122 -4.09 8.62 5.64
N LEU A 123 -4.18 9.30 4.50
CA LEU A 123 -3.17 10.28 4.08
C LEU A 123 -3.07 11.45 5.06
N ILE A 124 -4.19 12.04 5.50
CA ILE A 124 -4.18 13.13 6.48
C ILE A 124 -3.54 12.65 7.78
N VAL A 125 -3.93 11.48 8.29
CA VAL A 125 -3.35 10.91 9.50
C VAL A 125 -1.84 10.74 9.37
N GLY A 126 -1.36 10.18 8.25
CA GLY A 126 0.07 9.96 8.09
C GLY A 126 0.87 11.25 7.85
N VAL A 127 0.36 12.22 7.07
CA VAL A 127 1.00 13.54 6.89
C VAL A 127 1.05 14.30 8.20
N VAL A 128 -0.07 14.40 8.91
CA VAL A 128 -0.15 15.10 10.20
C VAL A 128 0.69 14.37 11.26
N GLY A 129 0.68 13.05 11.27
CA GLY A 129 1.51 12.25 12.15
C GLY A 129 3.00 12.48 11.91
N LEU A 130 3.46 12.50 10.66
CA LEU A 130 4.85 12.85 10.33
C LEU A 130 5.17 14.29 10.78
N ALA A 131 4.29 15.24 10.49
CA ALA A 131 4.49 16.62 10.87
C ALA A 131 4.55 16.79 12.41
N PHE A 132 3.78 16.01 13.16
CA PHE A 132 3.85 15.95 14.62
C PHE A 132 5.18 15.34 15.10
N THR A 133 5.60 14.20 14.53
CA THR A 133 6.86 13.55 14.89
C THR A 133 8.06 14.47 14.68
N TYR A 134 8.08 15.23 13.58
CA TYR A 134 9.16 16.19 13.29
C TYR A 134 9.00 17.56 13.99
N GLY A 135 8.02 17.71 14.89
CA GLY A 135 7.81 18.94 15.67
C GLY A 135 7.31 20.13 14.86
N LEU A 136 6.75 19.90 13.67
CA LEU A 136 6.18 20.95 12.80
C LEU A 136 4.77 21.39 13.27
N VAL A 137 4.12 20.59 14.11
CA VAL A 137 2.76 20.85 14.60
C VAL A 137 2.71 20.71 16.12
N GLY A 138 2.01 21.64 16.78
CA GLY A 138 1.83 21.63 18.24
C GLY A 138 0.95 20.49 18.76
N SER A 139 1.03 20.23 20.06
CA SER A 139 0.29 19.17 20.76
C SER A 139 -1.24 19.31 20.71
N ASP A 140 -1.75 20.52 20.42
CA ASP A 140 -3.19 20.75 20.23
C ASP A 140 -3.76 20.07 18.97
N ILE A 141 -2.92 19.50 18.10
CA ILE A 141 -3.36 18.79 16.89
C ILE A 141 -4.36 17.67 17.18
N TRP A 142 -4.25 17.02 18.34
CA TRP A 142 -5.15 15.97 18.77
C TRP A 142 -6.61 16.42 18.85
N ARG A 143 -6.89 17.71 19.05
CA ARG A 143 -8.26 18.25 19.12
C ARG A 143 -8.99 18.21 17.78
N PHE A 144 -8.26 18.06 16.67
CA PHE A 144 -8.83 18.09 15.32
C PHE A 144 -9.24 16.72 14.77
N TRP A 145 -9.09 15.64 15.54
CA TRP A 145 -9.56 14.31 15.14
C TRP A 145 -11.05 14.25 14.70
N PRO A 146 -12.00 15.04 15.25
CA PRO A 146 -13.38 15.03 14.78
C PRO A 146 -13.53 15.52 13.34
N LEU A 147 -12.58 16.30 12.80
CA LEU A 147 -12.60 16.71 11.40
C LEU A 147 -12.50 15.52 10.44
N LEU A 148 -11.79 14.46 10.83
CA LEU A 148 -11.73 13.22 10.04
C LEU A 148 -13.10 12.55 9.97
N LEU A 149 -13.84 12.50 11.08
CA LEU A 149 -15.21 11.96 11.10
C LEU A 149 -16.15 12.80 10.23
N ILE A 150 -16.04 14.13 10.29
CA ILE A 150 -16.82 15.04 9.44
C ILE A 150 -16.48 14.78 7.97
N LEU A 151 -15.20 14.68 7.61
CA LEU A 151 -14.77 14.38 6.25
C LEU A 151 -15.33 13.04 5.77
N MET A 152 -15.25 11.99 6.59
CA MET A 152 -15.81 10.66 6.25
C MET A 152 -17.32 10.71 6.08
N GLY A 153 -18.03 11.43 6.96
CA GLY A 153 -19.47 11.63 6.88
C GLY A 153 -19.88 12.36 5.60
N VAL A 154 -19.20 13.46 5.25
CA VAL A 154 -19.46 14.24 4.04
C VAL A 154 -19.21 13.40 2.79
N LEU A 155 -18.09 12.69 2.71
CA LEU A 155 -17.78 11.84 1.55
C LEU A 155 -18.78 10.69 1.40
N SER A 156 -19.19 10.08 2.51
CA SER A 156 -20.22 9.03 2.51
C SER A 156 -21.58 9.57 2.04
N LEU A 157 -21.97 10.76 2.51
CA LEU A 157 -23.22 11.41 2.13
C LEU A 157 -23.23 11.79 0.65
N VAL A 158 -22.14 12.40 0.15
CA VAL A 158 -21.98 12.72 -1.28
C VAL A 158 -22.02 11.44 -2.12
N GLY A 159 -21.32 10.38 -1.70
CA GLY A 159 -21.38 9.08 -2.36
C GLY A 159 -22.79 8.50 -2.43
N GLY A 160 -23.56 8.60 -1.35
CA GLY A 160 -24.97 8.17 -1.30
C GLY A 160 -25.88 8.96 -2.22
N LEU A 161 -25.72 10.30 -2.27
CA LEU A 161 -26.49 11.17 -3.14
C LEU A 161 -26.19 10.90 -4.63
N LEU A 162 -24.91 10.75 -4.99
CA LEU A 162 -24.49 10.45 -6.37
C LEU A 162 -25.01 9.09 -6.84
N ARG A 163 -25.02 8.07 -5.98
CA ARG A 163 -25.60 6.75 -6.28
C ARG A 163 -27.12 6.83 -6.49
N THR A 164 -27.83 7.62 -5.69
CA THR A 164 -29.27 7.84 -5.83
C THR A 164 -29.62 8.56 -7.15
N SER A 165 -28.84 9.58 -7.52
CA SER A 165 -29.07 10.33 -8.77
C SER A 165 -28.82 9.51 -10.03
N ARG A 166 -27.94 8.50 -10.00
CA ARG A 166 -27.67 7.60 -11.15
C ARG A 166 -28.72 6.49 -11.32
N ARG A 167 -29.61 6.28 -10.35
CA ARG A 167 -30.69 5.28 -10.40
C ARG A 167 -32.03 5.83 -10.90
N LYS A 168 -32.17 7.16 -10.99
CA LYS A 168 -33.28 7.84 -11.65
C LYS A 168 -32.91 8.14 -13.09
#